data_AF-A0A371G1S7-F1
#
_entry.id   AF-A0A371G1S7-F1
#
_cell.length_a   1.000
_cell.length_b   1.000
_cell.length_c   1.000
_cell.angle_alpha   90.00
_cell.angle_beta   90.00
_cell.angle_gamma   90.00
#
_symmetry.space_group_name_H-M   'P 1'
#
loop_
_entity.id
_entity.type
_entity.pdbx_description
1 polymer ?
#
loop_
_entity_poly.entity_id
_entity_poly.type
_entity_poly.pdbx_seq_one_letter_code
_entity_poly.pdbx_strand_id
1 'polypeptide(L)'
;MVEEQGVYCVETKKMWMDWFLEYFKRDIVPEEAVQAKKLIREASKYTLVGENLYKRSFSFLLLKCLDTNKAEYVMQEVHEGI
;
A
#
# COMPACT_ATOMS: atom_id res chain seq x y z
N MET A 1 35.93 -9.73 4.50
CA MET A 1 34.64 -10.35 4.17
C MET A 1 33.67 -9.21 4.00
N VAL A 2 33.39 -8.82 2.77
CA VAL A 2 32.38 -7.80 2.46
C VAL A 2 31.16 -8.60 2.03
N GLU A 3 30.13 -8.61 2.85
CA GLU A 3 28.87 -9.27 2.54
C GLU A 3 28.18 -8.44 1.45
N GLU A 4 28.22 -8.96 0.24
CA GLU A 4 27.51 -8.44 -0.91
C GLU A 4 26.02 -8.64 -0.66
N GLN A 5 25.34 -7.60 -0.19
CA GLN A 5 23.88 -7.58 -0.15
C GLN A 5 23.40 -7.58 -1.60
N GLY A 6 23.10 -8.78 -2.10
CA GLY A 6 22.50 -8.97 -3.40
C GLY A 6 21.26 -8.09 -3.50
N VAL A 7 21.31 -7.12 -4.40
CA VAL A 7 20.15 -6.35 -4.82
C VAL A 7 19.22 -7.35 -5.51
N TYR A 8 18.37 -8.00 -4.72
CA TYR A 8 17.26 -8.74 -5.27
C TYR A 8 16.33 -7.71 -5.86
N CYS A 9 16.33 -7.63 -7.19
CA CYS A 9 15.23 -7.03 -7.92
C CYS A 9 13.98 -7.86 -7.58
N VAL A 10 13.32 -7.51 -6.47
CA VAL A 10 11.92 -7.87 -6.30
C VAL A 10 11.26 -7.10 -7.43
N GLU A 11 10.97 -7.79 -8.51
CA GLU A 11 9.99 -7.35 -9.48
C GLU A 11 8.66 -7.33 -8.70
N THR A 12 8.50 -6.27 -7.92
CA THR A 12 7.34 -6.00 -7.08
C THR A 12 6.25 -5.77 -8.09
N LYS A 13 5.50 -6.84 -8.38
CA LYS A 13 4.27 -6.76 -9.18
C LYS A 13 3.51 -5.54 -8.68
N LYS A 14 3.51 -4.48 -9.48
CA LYS A 14 3.07 -3.14 -9.06
C LYS A 14 1.67 -3.30 -8.45
N MET A 15 1.60 -3.24 -7.13
CA MET A 15 0.37 -3.48 -6.40
C MET A 15 -0.48 -2.24 -6.55
N TRP A 16 -1.80 -2.40 -6.46
CA TRP A 16 -2.71 -1.25 -6.52
C TRP A 16 -2.36 -0.19 -5.44
N MET A 17 -1.79 -0.61 -4.31
CA MET A 17 -1.34 0.27 -3.23
C MET A 17 -0.18 1.18 -3.64
N ASP A 18 0.68 0.74 -4.56
CA ASP A 18 1.87 1.50 -4.96
C ASP A 18 1.48 2.84 -5.58
N TRP A 19 0.41 2.87 -6.36
CA TRP A 19 -0.12 4.11 -6.92
C TRP A 19 -0.53 5.11 -5.84
N PHE A 20 -1.13 4.63 -4.75
CA PHE A 20 -1.50 5.49 -3.61
C PHE A 20 -0.28 5.89 -2.79
N LEU A 21 0.70 5.00 -2.61
CA LEU A 21 1.94 5.31 -1.90
C LEU A 21 2.78 6.34 -2.65
N GLU A 22 2.91 6.21 -3.98
CA GLU A 22 3.58 7.18 -4.83
C GLU A 22 2.90 8.55 -4.77
N TYR A 23 1.56 8.56 -4.83
CA TYR A 23 0.78 9.79 -4.66
C TYR A 23 0.99 10.43 -3.28
N PHE A 24 0.79 9.70 -2.19
CA PHE A 24 0.89 10.26 -0.84
C PHE A 24 2.32 10.64 -0.42
N LYS A 25 3.34 9.89 -0.85
CA LYS A 25 4.73 10.12 -0.44
C LYS A 25 5.47 11.10 -1.36
N ARG A 26 5.14 11.12 -2.65
CA ARG A 26 5.93 11.82 -3.69
C ARG A 26 5.10 12.76 -4.56
N ASP A 27 3.80 12.86 -4.32
CA ASP A 27 2.85 13.66 -5.12
C ASP A 27 2.86 13.29 -6.62
N ILE A 28 3.13 12.01 -6.91
CA ILE A 28 3.16 11.49 -8.28
C ILE A 28 1.76 11.05 -8.70
N VAL A 29 1.32 11.52 -9.86
CA VAL A 29 0.08 11.11 -10.53
C VAL A 29 0.35 10.66 -11.96
N PRO A 30 -0.52 9.80 -12.55
CA PRO A 30 -0.45 9.48 -13.98
C PRO A 30 -0.55 10.73 -14.85
N GLU A 31 0.12 10.71 -16.01
CA GLU A 31 0.04 11.81 -17.00
C GLU A 31 -1.33 11.89 -17.68
N GLU A 32 -1.99 10.74 -17.85
CA GLU A 32 -3.34 10.68 -18.40
C GLU A 32 -4.36 11.31 -17.42
N ALA A 33 -4.97 12.41 -17.83
CA ALA A 33 -5.86 13.21 -17.00
C ALA A 33 -7.04 12.40 -16.43
N VAL A 34 -7.57 11.44 -17.18
CA VAL A 34 -8.64 10.56 -16.71
C VAL A 34 -8.16 9.66 -15.56
N GLN A 35 -6.95 9.12 -15.68
CA GLN A 35 -6.36 8.27 -14.65
C GLN A 35 -5.96 9.07 -13.41
N ALA A 36 -5.40 10.27 -13.59
CA ALA A 36 -5.07 11.18 -12.48
C ALA A 36 -6.31 11.54 -11.67
N LYS A 37 -7.39 11.96 -12.33
CA LYS A 37 -8.67 12.27 -11.66
C LYS A 37 -9.23 11.07 -10.91
N LYS A 38 -9.15 9.88 -11.50
CA LYS A 38 -9.58 8.63 -10.85
C LYS A 38 -8.74 8.34 -9.61
N LEU A 39 -7.42 8.47 -9.70
CA LEU A 39 -6.51 8.26 -8.58
C LEU A 39 -6.82 9.23 -7.43
N ILE A 40 -6.93 10.53 -7.71
CA ILE A 40 -7.23 11.55 -6.70
C ILE A 40 -8.57 11.28 -6.01
N ARG A 41 -9.61 10.94 -6.79
CA ARG A 41 -10.93 10.59 -6.25
C ARG A 41 -10.86 9.38 -5.33
N GLU A 42 -10.15 8.33 -5.73
CA GLU A 42 -10.00 7.13 -4.90
C GLU A 42 -9.11 7.40 -3.68
N ALA A 43 -8.05 8.20 -3.82
CA ALA A 43 -7.12 8.53 -2.75
C ALA A 43 -7.81 9.26 -1.59
N SER A 44 -8.89 10.01 -1.86
CA SER A 44 -9.70 10.65 -0.81
C SER A 44 -10.25 9.68 0.25
N LYS A 45 -10.38 8.39 -0.09
CA LYS A 45 -10.84 7.31 0.79
C LYS A 45 -9.72 6.75 1.67
N TYR A 46 -8.48 7.18 1.47
CA TYR A 46 -7.30 6.65 2.15
C TYR A 46 -6.56 7.74 2.90
N THR A 47 -5.67 7.32 3.79
CA THR A 47 -4.73 8.19 4.48
C THR A 47 -3.43 7.42 4.74
N LEU A 48 -2.30 8.13 4.70
CA LEU A 48 -1.02 7.59 5.08
C LEU A 48 -0.74 7.94 6.55
N VAL A 49 -0.40 6.93 7.36
CA VAL A 49 0.03 7.13 8.76
C VAL A 49 1.36 6.41 8.93
N GLY A 50 2.43 7.18 9.16
CA GLY A 50 3.80 6.68 9.03
C GLY A 50 4.04 6.16 7.62
N GLU A 51 4.39 4.88 7.49
CA GLU A 51 4.62 4.23 6.20
C GLU A 51 3.43 3.37 5.71
N ASN A 52 2.34 3.32 6.48
CA ASN A 52 1.24 2.40 6.23
C ASN A 52 0.03 3.14 5.65
N LEU A 53 -0.56 2.54 4.62
CA LEU A 53 -1.79 3.01 4.01
C LEU A 53 -3.00 2.52 4.83
N TYR A 54 -3.95 3.41 5.09
CA TYR A 54 -5.19 3.09 5.77
C TYR A 54 -6.38 3.54 4.95
N LYS A 55 -7.42 2.70 4.90
CA LYS A 55 -8.73 3.07 4.35
C LYS A 55 -9.57 3.73 5.44
N ARG A 56 -10.14 4.89 5.13
CA ARG A 56 -11.09 5.62 5.99
C ARG A 56 -12.41 4.87 5.98
N SER A 57 -12.82 4.33 7.13
CA SER A 57 -14.15 3.74 7.28
C SER A 57 -15.19 4.82 7.64
N PHE A 58 -16.46 4.49 7.43
CA PHE A 58 -17.57 5.32 7.90
C PHE A 58 -17.67 5.36 9.44
N SER A 59 -17.15 4.33 10.12
CA SER A 59 -17.17 4.19 11.58
C SER A 59 -16.04 4.95 12.30
N PHE A 60 -15.40 5.90 11.63
CA PHE A 60 -14.20 6.62 12.12
C PHE A 60 -12.99 5.71 12.41
N LEU A 61 -13.05 4.44 12.00
CA LEU A 61 -11.95 3.49 12.13
C LEU A 61 -11.04 3.56 10.89
N LEU A 62 -9.74 3.44 11.13
CA LEU A 62 -8.76 3.32 10.07
C LEU A 62 -8.43 1.83 9.86
N LEU A 63 -8.80 1.31 8.70
CA LEU A 63 -8.51 -0.08 8.34
C LEU A 63 -7.16 -0.15 7.63
N LYS A 64 -6.21 -0.86 8.23
CA LYS A 64 -4.86 -1.01 7.66
C LYS A 64 -4.92 -1.79 6.34
N CYS A 65 -4.33 -1.23 5.30
CA CYS A 65 -4.17 -1.92 4.03
C CYS A 65 -2.97 -2.87 4.13
N LEU A 66 -3.19 -4.14 3.82
CA LEU A 66 -2.18 -5.19 3.81
C LEU A 66 -1.96 -5.71 2.38
N ASP A 67 -0.70 -5.89 2.00
CA ASP A 67 -0.38 -6.70 0.83
C ASP A 67 -0.80 -8.15 1.04
N THR A 68 -0.87 -8.93 -0.04
CA THR A 68 -1.37 -10.30 -0.02
C THR A 68 -0.62 -11.17 0.98
N ASN A 69 0.71 -11.04 1.06
CA ASN A 69 1.53 -11.87 1.95
C ASN A 69 1.26 -11.52 3.41
N LYS A 70 1.20 -10.22 3.74
CA LYS A 70 0.84 -9.78 5.10
C LYS A 70 -0.60 -10.16 5.47
N ALA A 71 -1.52 -10.10 4.51
CA ALA A 71 -2.90 -10.50 4.74
C ALA A 71 -2.99 -12.00 5.05
N GLU A 72 -2.29 -12.84 4.29
CA GLU A 72 -2.21 -14.29 4.54
C GLU A 72 -1.63 -14.59 5.92
N TYR A 73 -0.52 -13.94 6.27
CA TYR A 73 0.10 -14.06 7.59
C TYR A 73 -0.86 -13.69 8.73
N VAL A 74 -1.50 -12.52 8.65
CA VAL A 74 -2.45 -12.07 9.67
C VAL A 74 -3.64 -13.03 9.80
N MET A 75 -4.11 -13.60 8.69
CA MET A 75 -5.19 -14.58 8.73
C MET A 75 -4.75 -15.89 9.38
N GLN A 76 -3.51 -16.34 9.12
CA GLN A 76 -2.93 -17.51 9.80
C GLN A 76 -2.77 -17.26 11.29
N GLU A 77 -2.17 -16.14 11.71
CA GLU A 77 -2.03 -15.82 13.14
C GLU A 77 -3.39 -15.75 13.85
N VAL A 78 -4.40 -15.14 13.24
CA VAL A 78 -5.74 -15.05 13.83
C VAL A 78 -6.40 -16.43 13.96
N HIS A 79 -6.17 -17.34 13.01
CA HIS A 79 -6.80 -18.65 13.02
C HIS A 79 -6.06 -19.65 13.91
N GLU A 80 -4.73 -19.60 13.91
CA GLU A 80 -3.85 -20.58 14.53
C GLU A 80 -3.30 -20.10 15.88
N GLY A 81 -3.43 -18.81 16.20
CA GLY A 81 -2.95 -18.21 17.46
C GLY A 81 -1.43 -18.18 17.60
N ILE A 82 -0.71 -18.11 16.46
CA ILE A 82 0.76 -18.00 16.39
C ILE A 82 1.21 -16.62 16.91
#